data_AF-A0A2E3XJ51-F1
#
_entry.id   AF-A0A2E3XJ51-F1
#
_cell.length_a   1.000
_cell.length_b   1.000
_cell.length_c   1.000
_cell.angle_alpha   90.00
_cell.angle_beta   90.00
_cell.angle_gamma   90.00
#
_symmetry.space_group_name_H-M   'P 1'
#
loop_
_entity.id
_entity.type
_entity.pdbx_description
1 polymer ?
#
loop_
_entity_poly.entity_id
_entity_poly.type
_entity_poly.pdbx_seq_one_letter_code
_entity_poly.pdbx_strand_id
1 'polypeptide(L)'
;MTERSSTMSVALLLAPTLCVVSVRFGLPALDEVISDDSLLEIGIHSTAVLLGLLMFLRYRRVEDHEYHRSRVIKGLSRTYKSEDRGLWEDKSDRALERLESASITKSRKSSIRSRERMSGTVGSLNSEMSEMEVGDDFEADVRVSGVQTIVDEDKIKEEIKPRGPSFSSRISSIMDSSARRRIEKNKAKQEKRKAKMEAKKSSSDSEWDSPVSSTMARSVISCKQCGSLNNSGIQYCSSCGEFLA
;
A
#
# COMPACT_ATOMS: atom_id res chain seq x y z
N MET A 1 6.16 -32.35 -26.89
CA MET A 1 7.11 -32.06 -25.81
C MET A 1 8.33 -31.41 -26.43
N THR A 2 8.47 -30.09 -26.27
CA THR A 2 9.69 -29.42 -26.73
C THR A 2 10.71 -29.55 -25.62
N GLU A 3 11.64 -30.48 -25.75
CA GLU A 3 12.71 -30.65 -24.78
C GLU A 3 13.57 -29.39 -24.74
N ARG A 4 13.62 -28.72 -23.59
CA ARG A 4 14.56 -27.62 -23.37
C ARG A 4 15.97 -28.20 -23.31
N SER A 5 16.96 -27.51 -23.88
CA SER A 5 18.32 -28.02 -23.98
C SER A 5 18.93 -28.25 -22.58
N SER A 6 19.33 -29.50 -22.32
CA SER A 6 19.95 -29.89 -21.05
C SER A 6 21.22 -29.08 -20.75
N THR A 7 21.99 -28.76 -21.79
CA THR A 7 23.21 -27.95 -21.71
C THR A 7 22.95 -26.54 -21.18
N MET A 8 21.88 -25.88 -21.65
CA MET A 8 21.50 -24.55 -21.17
C MET A 8 21.00 -24.61 -19.72
N SER A 9 20.31 -25.68 -19.33
CA SER A 9 19.88 -25.88 -17.95
C SER A 9 21.08 -25.97 -17.00
N VAL A 10 22.10 -26.74 -17.36
CA VAL A 10 23.33 -26.86 -16.55
C VAL A 10 24.12 -25.54 -16.53
N ALA A 11 24.20 -24.85 -17.66
CA ALA A 11 24.84 -23.54 -17.72
C ALA A 11 24.16 -22.52 -16.78
N LEU A 12 22.83 -22.50 -16.72
CA LEU A 12 22.08 -21.63 -15.81
C LEU A 12 22.31 -21.96 -14.33
N LEU A 13 22.59 -23.22 -14.00
CA LEU A 13 22.92 -23.63 -12.63
C LEU A 13 24.30 -23.09 -12.23
N LEU A 14 25.29 -23.17 -13.13
CA LEU A 14 26.68 -22.77 -12.86
C LEU A 14 26.93 -21.27 -13.03
N ALA A 15 26.10 -20.56 -13.81
CA ALA A 15 26.33 -19.16 -14.15
C ALA A 15 26.50 -18.24 -12.91
N PRO A 16 25.67 -18.31 -11.85
CA PRO A 16 25.86 -17.45 -10.69
C PRO A 16 27.17 -17.71 -9.95
N THR A 17 27.59 -18.98 -9.85
CA THR A 17 28.87 -19.33 -9.22
C THR A 17 30.06 -18.84 -10.04
N LEU A 18 29.97 -18.92 -11.37
CA LEU A 18 31.01 -18.38 -12.26
C LEU A 18 31.10 -16.85 -12.17
N CYS A 19 29.96 -16.15 -12.04
CA CYS A 19 29.97 -14.71 -11.78
C CYS A 19 30.69 -14.37 -10.48
N VAL A 20 30.42 -15.07 -9.38
CA VAL A 20 31.14 -14.85 -8.11
C VAL A 20 32.64 -15.03 -8.28
N VAL A 21 33.06 -16.16 -8.90
CA VAL A 21 34.47 -16.44 -9.15
C VAL A 21 35.11 -15.35 -10.03
N SER A 22 34.42 -14.88 -11.07
CA SER A 22 34.92 -13.81 -11.94
C SER A 22 35.14 -12.49 -11.20
N VAL A 23 34.27 -12.14 -10.23
CA VAL A 23 34.42 -10.94 -9.41
C VAL A 23 35.61 -11.07 -8.47
N ARG A 24 35.84 -12.26 -7.89
CA ARG A 24 37.01 -12.52 -7.03
C ARG A 24 38.32 -12.36 -7.80
N PHE A 25 38.39 -12.90 -9.03
CA PHE A 25 39.56 -12.68 -9.89
C PHE A 25 39.74 -11.22 -10.31
N GLY A 26 38.65 -10.48 -10.52
CA GLY A 26 38.70 -9.07 -10.93
C GLY A 26 39.08 -8.09 -9.83
N LEU A 27 38.83 -8.44 -8.56
CA LEU A 27 38.98 -7.56 -7.40
C LEU A 27 39.76 -8.26 -6.28
N PRO A 28 41.12 -8.23 -6.31
CA PRO A 28 41.94 -8.93 -5.33
C PRO A 28 41.70 -8.46 -3.88
N ALA A 29 41.34 -7.19 -3.69
CA ALA A 29 40.98 -6.66 -2.37
C ALA A 29 39.72 -7.32 -1.77
N LEU A 30 38.77 -7.75 -2.61
CA LEU A 30 37.61 -8.51 -2.14
C LEU A 30 37.97 -9.97 -1.89
N ASP A 31 38.85 -10.54 -2.70
CA ASP A 31 39.28 -11.92 -2.55
C ASP A 31 40.00 -12.15 -1.21
N GLU A 32 40.84 -11.21 -0.79
CA GLU A 32 41.55 -11.28 0.49
C GLU A 32 40.57 -11.23 1.68
N VAL A 33 39.58 -10.32 1.64
CA VAL A 33 38.54 -10.21 2.68
C VAL A 33 37.63 -11.44 2.71
N ILE A 34 37.29 -12.00 1.56
CA ILE A 34 36.41 -13.18 1.48
C ILE A 34 37.16 -14.45 1.92
N SER A 35 38.46 -14.55 1.62
CA SER A 35 39.29 -15.71 1.99
C SER A 35 39.66 -15.74 3.47
N ASP A 36 39.62 -14.61 4.16
CA ASP A 36 39.91 -14.52 5.60
C ASP A 36 38.84 -15.24 6.44
N ASP A 37 37.56 -15.22 6.01
CA ASP A 37 36.45 -15.88 6.70
C ASP A 37 35.81 -17.00 5.87
N SER A 38 36.07 -18.25 6.28
CA SER A 38 35.51 -19.44 5.64
C SER A 38 33.98 -19.50 5.68
N LEU A 39 33.33 -18.93 6.71
CA LEU A 39 31.86 -18.90 6.78
C LEU A 39 31.28 -17.95 5.73
N LEU A 40 31.93 -16.79 5.54
CA LEU A 40 31.54 -15.81 4.55
C LEU A 40 31.71 -16.36 3.13
N GLU A 41 32.85 -17.00 2.87
CA GLU A 41 33.11 -17.69 1.60
C GLU A 41 32.04 -18.76 1.29
N ILE A 42 31.80 -19.68 2.23
CA ILE A 42 30.77 -20.72 2.09
C ILE A 42 29.39 -20.08 1.89
N GLY A 43 29.08 -19.00 2.60
CA GLY A 43 27.82 -18.28 2.48
C GLY A 43 27.59 -17.70 1.07
N ILE A 44 28.59 -17.02 0.51
CA ILE A 44 28.49 -16.45 -0.84
C ILE A 44 28.32 -17.56 -1.89
N HIS A 45 29.13 -18.62 -1.83
CA HIS A 45 29.01 -19.71 -2.79
C HIS A 45 27.69 -20.48 -2.61
N SER A 46 27.21 -20.68 -1.38
CA SER A 46 25.93 -21.34 -1.10
C SER A 46 24.75 -20.54 -1.66
N THR A 47 24.73 -19.22 -1.47
CA THR A 47 23.68 -18.36 -2.02
C THR A 47 23.71 -18.31 -3.55
N ALA A 48 24.89 -18.29 -4.16
CA ALA A 48 25.05 -18.36 -5.61
C ALA A 48 24.54 -19.71 -6.18
N VAL A 49 24.88 -20.83 -5.54
CA VAL A 49 24.35 -22.15 -5.92
C VAL A 49 22.83 -22.21 -5.75
N LEU A 50 22.28 -21.63 -4.68
CA LEU A 50 20.84 -21.59 -4.44
C LEU A 50 20.10 -20.77 -5.51
N LEU A 51 20.68 -19.66 -5.94
CA LEU A 51 20.16 -18.86 -7.06
C LEU A 51 20.21 -19.65 -8.37
N GLY A 52 21.33 -20.33 -8.65
CA GLY A 52 21.50 -21.19 -9.82
C GLY A 52 20.50 -22.35 -9.83
N LEU A 53 20.26 -22.98 -8.68
CA LEU A 53 19.24 -24.01 -8.51
C LEU A 53 17.84 -23.47 -8.76
N LEU A 54 17.52 -22.27 -8.26
CA LEU A 54 16.22 -21.63 -8.51
C LEU A 54 16.01 -21.34 -10.00
N MET A 55 17.04 -20.83 -10.69
CA MET A 55 17.01 -20.64 -12.14
C MET A 55 16.85 -21.97 -12.89
N PHE A 56 17.58 -23.01 -12.49
CA PHE A 56 17.48 -24.36 -13.04
C PHE A 56 16.08 -24.95 -12.89
N LEU A 57 15.49 -24.87 -11.68
CA LEU A 57 14.13 -25.37 -11.42
C LEU A 57 13.09 -24.60 -12.24
N ARG A 58 13.25 -23.28 -12.34
CA ARG A 58 12.35 -22.44 -13.14
C ARG A 58 12.51 -22.72 -14.65
N TYR A 59 13.73 -22.95 -15.11
CA TYR A 59 14.01 -23.33 -16.50
C TYR A 59 13.53 -24.73 -16.84
N ARG A 60 13.54 -25.68 -15.90
CA ARG A 60 12.96 -27.01 -16.10
C ARG A 60 11.45 -27.03 -16.00
N ARG A 61 10.84 -26.01 -15.39
CA ARG A 61 9.39 -25.85 -15.39
C ARG A 61 8.94 -25.48 -16.81
N VAL A 62 8.59 -26.50 -17.57
CA VAL A 62 7.88 -26.37 -18.84
C VAL A 62 6.40 -26.36 -18.51
N GLU A 63 5.77 -25.21 -18.73
CA GLU A 63 4.32 -25.12 -18.71
C GLU A 63 3.84 -25.64 -20.07
N ASP A 64 3.60 -26.95 -20.17
CA ASP A 64 3.05 -27.55 -21.38
C ASP A 64 1.67 -26.96 -21.69
N HIS A 65 1.23 -27.07 -22.94
CA HIS A 65 -0.15 -26.74 -23.33
C HIS A 65 -1.18 -27.46 -22.43
N GLU A 66 -0.90 -28.70 -22.04
CA GLU A 66 -1.74 -29.45 -21.10
C GLU A 66 -1.73 -28.86 -19.69
N TYR A 67 -0.63 -28.24 -19.25
CA TYR A 67 -0.57 -27.51 -18.00
C TYR A 67 -1.46 -26.27 -18.04
N HIS A 68 -1.47 -25.52 -19.15
CA HIS A 68 -2.38 -24.38 -19.29
C HIS A 68 -3.84 -24.81 -19.34
N ARG A 69 -4.16 -25.86 -20.11
CA ARG A 69 -5.52 -26.42 -20.18
C ARG A 69 -6.00 -26.90 -18.81
N SER A 70 -5.18 -27.64 -18.08
CA SER A 70 -5.50 -28.10 -16.73
C SER A 70 -5.56 -26.96 -15.70
N ARG A 71 -4.77 -25.89 -15.87
CA ARG A 71 -4.84 -24.69 -15.02
C ARG A 71 -6.16 -23.94 -15.21
N VAL A 72 -6.64 -23.82 -16.44
CA VAL A 72 -7.97 -23.24 -16.73
C VAL A 72 -9.08 -24.10 -16.13
N ILE A 73 -9.02 -25.42 -16.33
CA ILE A 73 -10.01 -26.37 -15.76
C ILE A 73 -9.99 -26.30 -14.22
N LYS A 74 -8.82 -26.20 -13.58
CA LYS A 74 -8.70 -26.00 -12.13
C LYS A 74 -9.31 -24.67 -11.69
N GLY A 75 -9.23 -23.61 -12.49
CA GLY A 75 -9.91 -22.34 -12.23
C GLY A 75 -11.44 -22.49 -12.16
N LEU A 76 -12.00 -23.36 -12.99
CA LEU A 76 -13.43 -23.70 -13.02
C LEU A 76 -13.84 -24.78 -12.01
N SER A 77 -12.89 -25.39 -11.29
CA SER A 77 -13.21 -26.46 -10.32
C SER A 77 -14.18 -26.01 -9.23
N ARG A 78 -14.15 -24.73 -8.85
CA ARG A 78 -15.06 -24.18 -7.85
C ARG A 78 -16.48 -24.04 -8.39
N THR A 79 -16.65 -23.66 -9.66
CA THR A 79 -17.97 -23.54 -10.29
C THR A 79 -18.58 -24.92 -10.50
N TYR A 80 -17.80 -25.90 -10.98
CA TYR A 80 -18.25 -27.30 -11.06
C TYR A 80 -18.62 -27.86 -9.69
N LYS A 81 -17.80 -27.64 -8.66
CA LYS A 81 -18.10 -28.09 -7.29
C LYS A 81 -19.29 -27.34 -6.66
N SER A 82 -19.70 -26.20 -7.19
CA SER A 82 -20.94 -25.56 -6.76
C SER A 82 -22.14 -26.07 -7.55
N GLU A 83 -21.98 -26.32 -8.85
CA GLU A 83 -22.97 -26.94 -9.72
C GLU A 83 -23.36 -28.33 -9.20
N ASP A 84 -22.38 -29.19 -8.90
CA ASP A 84 -22.59 -30.52 -8.29
C ASP A 84 -23.30 -30.46 -6.93
N ARG A 85 -23.23 -29.31 -6.25
CA ARG A 85 -23.93 -29.08 -4.98
C ARG A 85 -25.33 -28.49 -5.16
N GLY A 86 -25.84 -28.49 -6.39
CA GLY A 86 -27.18 -27.98 -6.71
C GLY A 86 -27.28 -26.45 -6.62
N LEU A 87 -26.23 -25.71 -7.00
CA LEU A 87 -26.26 -24.23 -6.99
C LEU A 87 -27.44 -23.67 -7.80
N TRP A 88 -27.82 -24.35 -8.87
CA TRP A 88 -28.83 -23.94 -9.86
C TRP A 88 -30.23 -24.46 -9.60
N GLU A 89 -30.40 -25.31 -8.59
CA GLU A 89 -31.70 -25.85 -8.21
C GLU A 89 -32.10 -25.17 -6.89
N ASP A 90 -31.90 -25.87 -5.77
CA ASP A 90 -32.38 -25.42 -4.47
C ASP A 90 -31.78 -24.09 -4.00
N LYS A 91 -30.53 -23.79 -4.37
CA LYS A 91 -29.85 -22.60 -3.84
C LYS A 91 -30.15 -21.34 -4.63
N SER A 92 -30.34 -21.43 -5.95
CA SER A 92 -30.80 -20.31 -6.78
C SER A 92 -32.24 -19.97 -6.47
N ASP A 93 -33.10 -20.98 -6.31
CA ASP A 93 -34.52 -20.76 -6.02
C ASP A 93 -34.69 -20.08 -4.65
N ARG A 94 -33.94 -20.54 -3.63
CA ARG A 94 -33.88 -19.88 -2.32
C ARG A 94 -33.20 -18.51 -2.32
N ALA A 95 -32.37 -18.20 -3.31
CA ALA A 95 -31.77 -16.88 -3.47
C ALA A 95 -32.75 -15.91 -4.14
N LEU A 96 -33.49 -16.39 -5.15
CA LEU A 96 -34.59 -15.70 -5.81
C LEU A 96 -35.71 -15.39 -4.81
N GLU A 97 -36.16 -16.37 -4.04
CA GLU A 97 -37.19 -16.18 -3.01
C GLU A 97 -36.76 -15.17 -1.93
N ARG A 98 -35.48 -15.17 -1.54
CA ARG A 98 -34.92 -14.14 -0.64
C ARG A 98 -34.92 -12.75 -1.27
N LEU A 99 -34.58 -12.63 -2.55
CA LEU A 99 -34.61 -11.35 -3.26
C LEU A 99 -36.05 -10.85 -3.46
N GLU A 100 -36.98 -11.76 -3.74
CA GLU A 100 -38.40 -11.45 -3.87
C GLU A 100 -38.98 -10.98 -2.53
N SER A 101 -38.76 -11.72 -1.45
CA SER A 101 -39.18 -11.32 -0.10
C SER A 101 -38.51 -10.03 0.38
N ALA A 102 -37.22 -9.82 0.08
CA ALA A 102 -36.51 -8.57 0.37
C ALA A 102 -37.02 -7.39 -0.48
N SER A 103 -37.50 -7.64 -1.71
CA SER A 103 -38.10 -6.59 -2.54
C SER A 103 -39.46 -6.12 -1.99
N ILE A 104 -40.20 -7.02 -1.34
CA ILE A 104 -41.50 -6.75 -0.71
C ILE A 104 -41.32 -5.92 0.58
N THR A 105 -40.27 -6.19 1.35
CA THR A 105 -40.02 -5.53 2.66
C THR A 105 -39.38 -4.14 2.55
N LYS A 106 -38.85 -3.75 1.38
CA LYS A 106 -38.37 -2.38 1.16
C LYS A 106 -39.53 -1.37 1.13
N SER A 107 -39.23 -0.10 1.43
CA SER A 107 -40.19 1.03 1.45
C SER A 107 -41.23 0.96 0.32
N ARG A 108 -42.50 1.26 0.64
CA ARG A 108 -43.68 1.19 -0.26
C ARG A 108 -43.41 1.69 -1.68
N LYS A 109 -42.63 2.77 -1.84
CA LYS A 109 -42.34 3.36 -3.16
C LYS A 109 -41.27 2.60 -3.95
N SER A 110 -40.34 1.92 -3.28
CA SER A 110 -39.30 1.10 -3.90
C SER A 110 -39.76 -0.33 -4.20
N SER A 111 -40.66 -0.90 -3.39
CA SER A 111 -41.24 -2.22 -3.63
C SER A 111 -42.19 -2.20 -4.83
N ILE A 112 -42.97 -1.12 -5.01
CA ILE A 112 -43.79 -0.89 -6.20
C ILE A 112 -42.92 -0.82 -7.47
N ARG A 113 -41.86 0.01 -7.47
CA ARG A 113 -40.95 0.14 -8.62
C ARG A 113 -40.17 -1.13 -8.92
N SER A 114 -39.89 -1.96 -7.91
CA SER A 114 -39.26 -3.28 -8.10
C SER A 114 -40.24 -4.26 -8.73
N ARG A 115 -41.49 -4.27 -8.26
CA ARG A 115 -42.56 -5.13 -8.79
C ARG A 115 -42.94 -4.78 -10.23
N GLU A 116 -43.02 -3.50 -10.56
CA GLU A 116 -43.25 -3.02 -11.93
C GLU A 116 -42.15 -3.48 -12.90
N ARG A 117 -40.87 -3.46 -12.46
CA ARG A 117 -39.74 -3.98 -13.25
C ARG A 117 -39.77 -5.49 -13.40
N MET A 118 -40.22 -6.22 -12.37
CA MET A 118 -40.38 -7.68 -12.41
C MET A 118 -41.55 -8.11 -13.31
N SER A 119 -42.58 -7.27 -13.47
CA SER A 119 -43.72 -7.51 -14.37
C SER A 119 -43.50 -7.03 -15.81
N GLY A 120 -42.39 -6.34 -16.09
CA GLY A 120 -42.09 -5.84 -17.43
C GLY A 120 -41.57 -6.93 -18.37
N THR A 121 -41.92 -6.86 -19.65
CA THR A 121 -41.30 -7.68 -20.70
C THR A 121 -39.85 -7.26 -20.93
N VAL A 122 -38.95 -8.22 -21.23
CA VAL A 122 -37.50 -7.94 -21.44
C VAL A 122 -37.26 -6.84 -22.50
N GLY A 123 -38.15 -6.70 -23.48
CA GLY A 123 -38.08 -5.65 -24.51
C GLY A 123 -38.29 -4.22 -23.99
N SER A 124 -38.97 -4.01 -22.86
CA SER A 124 -39.19 -2.68 -22.27
C SER A 124 -38.04 -2.22 -21.36
N LEU A 125 -37.07 -3.10 -21.05
CA LEU A 125 -35.86 -2.73 -20.29
C LEU A 125 -34.88 -1.87 -21.11
N ASN A 126 -35.03 -1.84 -22.44
CA ASN A 126 -34.22 -1.03 -23.34
C ASN A 126 -34.96 0.21 -23.87
N SER A 127 -36.09 0.58 -23.25
CA SER A 127 -36.69 1.89 -23.50
C SER A 127 -35.78 2.93 -22.87
N GLU A 128 -35.13 3.73 -23.70
CA GLU A 128 -34.40 4.90 -23.25
C GLU A 128 -35.30 5.79 -22.38
N MET A 129 -34.69 6.39 -21.34
CA MET A 129 -35.41 7.23 -20.39
C MET A 129 -35.84 8.51 -21.10
N SER A 130 -37.10 8.92 -20.93
CA SER A 130 -37.60 10.17 -21.51
C SER A 130 -36.77 11.35 -21.03
N GLU A 131 -36.27 12.16 -21.96
CA GLU A 131 -35.50 13.37 -21.68
C GLU A 131 -36.35 14.35 -20.85
N MET A 132 -35.79 14.83 -19.73
CA MET A 132 -36.38 15.85 -18.87
C MET A 132 -35.41 17.03 -18.80
N GLU A 133 -35.89 18.24 -19.13
CA GLU A 133 -35.11 19.47 -18.94
C GLU A 133 -34.88 19.69 -17.45
N VAL A 134 -33.59 19.75 -17.07
CA VAL A 134 -33.14 20.03 -15.71
C VAL A 134 -32.99 21.55 -15.58
N GLY A 135 -33.74 22.17 -14.67
CA GLY A 135 -33.59 23.60 -14.35
C GLY A 135 -32.24 23.89 -13.67
N ASP A 136 -31.75 25.13 -13.82
CA ASP A 136 -30.43 25.61 -13.34
C ASP A 136 -30.23 25.52 -11.80
N ASP A 137 -31.27 25.17 -11.06
CA ASP A 137 -31.33 25.04 -9.60
C ASP A 137 -31.24 23.59 -9.08
N PHE A 138 -30.97 22.61 -9.95
CA PHE A 138 -30.85 21.20 -9.56
C PHE A 138 -29.44 20.83 -9.07
N GLU A 139 -29.26 20.71 -7.75
CA GLU A 139 -28.03 20.20 -7.14
C GLU A 139 -28.03 18.65 -7.21
N ALA A 140 -27.22 18.07 -8.11
CA ALA A 140 -27.15 16.63 -8.29
C ALA A 140 -26.48 15.93 -7.09
N ASP A 141 -27.23 15.15 -6.30
CA ASP A 141 -26.67 14.17 -5.36
C ASP A 141 -26.06 13.01 -6.17
N VAL A 142 -24.80 13.18 -6.59
CA VAL A 142 -24.01 12.14 -7.25
C VAL A 142 -23.65 11.07 -6.21
N ARG A 143 -24.61 10.20 -5.89
CA ARG A 143 -24.31 8.92 -5.26
C ARG A 143 -23.66 8.03 -6.30
N VAL A 144 -22.32 7.99 -6.27
CA VAL A 144 -21.51 6.98 -6.96
C VAL A 144 -21.85 5.60 -6.36
N SER A 145 -22.98 5.03 -6.78
CA SER A 145 -23.29 3.61 -6.56
C SER A 145 -22.59 2.80 -7.66
N GLY A 146 -21.27 2.92 -7.70
CA GLY A 146 -20.39 2.06 -8.49
C GLY A 146 -19.54 1.27 -7.52
N VAL A 147 -19.72 -0.06 -7.50
CA VAL A 147 -19.07 -1.03 -6.62
C VAL A 147 -19.72 -1.16 -5.23
N GLN A 148 -20.99 -1.58 -5.20
CA GLN A 148 -21.41 -2.54 -4.16
C GLN A 148 -21.00 -3.92 -4.65
N THR A 149 -19.76 -4.31 -4.35
CA THR A 149 -19.44 -5.73 -4.27
C THR A 149 -20.30 -6.30 -3.15
N ILE A 150 -21.32 -7.06 -3.53
CA ILE A 150 -22.01 -8.06 -2.70
C ILE A 150 -20.99 -9.04 -2.12
N VAL A 151 -20.33 -8.62 -1.05
CA VAL A 151 -19.60 -9.51 -0.15
C VAL A 151 -20.16 -9.17 1.23
N ASP A 152 -21.04 -10.03 1.74
CA ASP A 152 -21.51 -9.97 3.11
C ASP A 152 -20.30 -10.03 4.06
N GLU A 153 -19.95 -8.89 4.64
CA GLU A 153 -18.87 -8.74 5.63
C GLU A 153 -19.08 -9.68 6.84
N ASP A 154 -20.33 -10.03 7.13
CA ASP A 154 -20.70 -10.91 8.25
C ASP A 154 -20.46 -12.40 7.95
N LYS A 155 -20.38 -12.80 6.67
CA LYS A 155 -20.10 -14.19 6.29
C LYS A 155 -18.62 -14.54 6.31
N ILE A 156 -17.74 -13.54 6.33
CA ILE A 156 -16.29 -13.73 6.46
C ILE A 156 -15.91 -14.09 7.91
N LYS A 157 -16.72 -13.70 8.90
CA LYS A 157 -16.41 -13.93 10.33
C LYS A 157 -16.68 -15.37 10.79
N GLU A 158 -17.61 -16.09 10.17
CA GLU A 158 -17.94 -17.46 10.61
C GLU A 158 -17.09 -18.56 9.96
N GLU A 159 -16.59 -18.38 8.73
CA GLU A 159 -15.87 -19.45 8.01
C GLU A 159 -14.35 -19.50 8.28
N ILE A 160 -13.77 -18.50 8.96
CA ILE A 160 -12.34 -18.48 9.30
C ILE A 160 -12.17 -18.92 10.74
N LYS A 161 -12.32 -20.22 11.02
CA LYS A 161 -11.63 -20.83 12.18
C LYS A 161 -10.13 -20.82 11.84
N PRO A 162 -9.28 -20.03 12.53
CA PRO A 162 -7.89 -19.91 12.14
C PRO A 162 -7.14 -21.21 12.46
N ARG A 163 -6.83 -21.99 11.42
CA ARG A 163 -5.72 -22.96 11.47
C ARG A 163 -4.41 -22.19 11.41
N GLY A 164 -3.86 -21.89 12.58
CA GLY A 164 -2.49 -21.38 12.77
C GLY A 164 -2.23 -19.95 12.28
N PRO A 165 -1.09 -19.35 12.69
CA PRO A 165 -0.74 -18.00 12.29
C PRO A 165 -0.32 -17.96 10.81
N SER A 166 -1.25 -17.60 9.93
CA SER A 166 -0.99 -17.38 8.51
C SER A 166 -0.14 -16.13 8.28
N PHE A 167 0.79 -16.17 7.33
CA PHE A 167 1.66 -15.04 6.96
C PHE A 167 0.87 -13.76 6.61
N SER A 168 -0.37 -13.90 6.15
CA SER A 168 -1.29 -12.79 5.86
C SER A 168 -1.69 -11.99 7.11
N SER A 169 -1.82 -12.64 8.28
CA SER A 169 -2.18 -11.96 9.54
C SER A 169 -1.02 -11.12 10.10
N ARG A 170 0.22 -11.47 9.76
CA ARG A 170 1.39 -10.65 10.09
C ARG A 170 1.43 -9.38 9.24
N ILE A 171 1.14 -9.49 7.94
CA ILE A 171 1.12 -8.34 7.02
C ILE A 171 -0.03 -7.38 7.37
N SER A 172 -1.22 -7.90 7.72
CA SER A 172 -2.34 -7.05 8.14
C SER A 172 -2.01 -6.26 9.41
N SER A 173 -1.32 -6.88 10.38
CA SER A 173 -0.92 -6.20 11.62
C SER A 173 0.06 -5.03 11.39
N ILE A 174 0.95 -5.16 10.40
CA ILE A 174 1.88 -4.10 9.99
C ILE A 174 1.14 -2.97 9.29
N MET A 175 0.16 -3.29 8.44
CA MET A 175 -0.66 -2.31 7.74
C MET A 175 -1.52 -1.49 8.71
N ASP A 176 -2.16 -2.16 9.68
CA ASP A 176 -2.95 -1.50 10.73
C ASP A 176 -2.09 -0.59 11.62
N SER A 177 -0.87 -1.02 11.97
CA SER A 177 0.07 -0.19 12.73
C SER A 177 0.47 1.09 11.98
N SER A 178 0.71 0.97 10.67
CA SER A 178 1.03 2.11 9.81
C SER A 178 -0.16 3.06 9.63
N ALA A 179 -1.37 2.52 9.45
CA ALA A 179 -2.59 3.30 9.36
C ALA A 179 -2.86 4.09 10.66
N ARG A 180 -2.71 3.45 11.82
CA ARG A 180 -2.87 4.10 13.13
C ARG A 180 -1.88 5.26 13.32
N ARG A 181 -0.60 5.06 13.00
CA ARG A 181 0.42 6.13 13.08
C ARG A 181 0.10 7.32 12.18
N ARG A 182 -0.48 7.10 10.99
CA ARG A 182 -0.89 8.19 10.09
C ARG A 182 -2.09 8.96 10.66
N ILE A 183 -3.06 8.26 11.25
CA ILE A 183 -4.22 8.88 11.89
C ILE A 183 -3.78 9.70 13.11
N GLU A 184 -2.90 9.17 13.96
CA GLU A 184 -2.35 9.88 15.12
C GLU A 184 -1.54 11.12 14.71
N LYS A 185 -0.69 11.00 13.68
CA LYS A 185 0.06 12.15 13.15
C LYS A 185 -0.85 13.23 12.60
N ASN A 186 -1.94 12.84 11.92
CA ASN A 186 -2.92 13.79 11.40
C ASN A 186 -3.71 14.46 12.53
N LYS A 187 -4.11 13.71 13.57
CA LYS A 187 -4.75 14.26 14.78
C LYS A 187 -3.84 15.24 15.51
N ALA A 188 -2.57 14.87 15.75
CA ALA A 188 -1.59 15.76 16.38
C ALA A 188 -1.31 17.02 15.54
N LYS A 189 -1.32 16.91 14.20
CA LYS A 189 -1.19 18.09 13.32
C LYS A 189 -2.44 18.98 13.38
N GLN A 190 -3.64 18.40 13.48
CA GLN A 190 -4.88 19.15 13.65
C GLN A 190 -4.92 19.84 15.01
N GLU A 191 -4.54 19.18 16.09
CA GLU A 191 -4.44 19.76 17.44
C GLU A 191 -3.42 20.90 17.48
N LYS A 192 -2.23 20.73 16.89
CA LYS A 192 -1.26 21.83 16.76
C LYS A 192 -1.77 23.00 15.94
N ARG A 193 -2.59 22.76 14.90
CA ARG A 193 -3.22 23.84 14.12
C ARG A 193 -4.30 24.55 14.95
N LYS A 194 -5.11 23.81 15.70
CA LYS A 194 -6.11 24.38 16.61
C LYS A 194 -5.46 25.21 17.72
N ALA A 195 -4.44 24.67 18.40
CA ALA A 195 -3.68 25.39 19.42
C ALA A 195 -3.00 26.65 18.87
N LYS A 196 -2.48 26.62 17.63
CA LYS A 196 -1.93 27.83 16.97
C LYS A 196 -3.02 28.86 16.62
N MET A 197 -4.21 28.42 16.24
CA MET A 197 -5.35 29.33 15.99
C MET A 197 -5.87 29.92 17.31
N GLU A 198 -5.93 29.13 18.38
CA GLU A 198 -6.31 29.58 19.72
C GLU A 198 -5.27 30.56 20.30
N ALA A 199 -3.97 30.27 20.17
CA ALA A 199 -2.91 31.19 20.58
C ALA A 199 -2.88 32.49 19.75
N LYS A 200 -3.22 32.43 18.46
CA LYS A 200 -3.41 33.64 17.63
C LYS A 200 -4.65 34.42 18.04
N LYS A 201 -5.73 33.75 18.46
CA LYS A 201 -6.96 34.38 18.92
C LYS A 201 -6.81 35.02 20.31
N SER A 202 -5.99 34.43 21.19
CA SER A 202 -5.64 35.05 22.48
C SER A 202 -4.62 36.18 22.34
N SER A 203 -3.81 36.18 21.28
CA SER A 203 -2.86 37.25 20.95
C SER A 203 -3.49 38.45 20.23
N SER A 204 -4.71 38.31 19.68
CA SER A 204 -5.39 39.41 18.99
C SER A 204 -6.25 40.28 19.92
N ASP A 205 -6.19 40.06 21.24
CA ASP A 205 -6.94 40.86 22.24
C ASP A 205 -6.04 41.84 23.02
N SER A 206 -4.82 42.09 22.52
CA SER A 206 -3.88 43.06 23.08
C SER A 206 -3.24 43.87 21.96
N GLU A 207 -3.87 44.99 21.59
CA GLU A 207 -3.46 45.89 20.51
C GLU A 207 -2.16 46.68 20.81
N TRP A 208 -1.48 46.39 21.93
CA TRP A 208 -0.31 47.14 22.40
C TRP A 208 0.80 46.27 23.02
N ASP A 209 1.08 45.08 22.48
CA ASP A 209 2.23 44.30 22.93
C ASP A 209 3.43 44.46 21.97
N SER A 210 4.54 44.99 22.48
CA SER A 210 5.82 45.11 21.77
C SER A 210 6.37 43.73 21.40
N PRO A 211 7.07 43.57 20.26
CA PRO A 211 7.56 42.26 19.83
C PRO A 211 8.45 41.64 20.91
N VAL A 212 8.06 40.45 21.34
CA VAL A 212 8.81 39.59 22.27
C VAL A 212 10.27 39.53 21.85
N SER A 213 11.15 39.94 22.76
CA SER A 213 12.60 39.91 22.62
C SER A 213 13.06 38.61 21.97
N SER A 214 13.57 38.70 20.73
CA SER A 214 14.19 37.57 20.08
C SER A 214 15.38 37.12 20.94
N THR A 215 15.46 35.83 21.26
CA THR A 215 16.56 35.22 22.04
C THR A 215 17.93 35.24 21.31
N MET A 216 18.08 36.06 20.27
CA MET A 216 19.35 36.40 19.64
C MET A 216 19.94 37.65 20.31
N ALA A 217 20.14 37.60 21.63
CA ALA A 217 21.04 38.55 22.28
C ALA A 217 22.45 38.26 21.76
N ARG A 218 22.84 38.94 20.68
CA ARG A 218 24.21 38.91 20.14
C ARG A 218 25.12 39.38 21.26
N SER A 219 25.88 38.47 21.85
CA SER A 219 26.87 38.83 22.86
C SER A 219 27.91 39.76 22.23
N VAL A 220 28.22 40.84 22.95
CA VAL A 220 29.16 41.88 22.49
C VAL A 220 30.44 41.75 23.31
N ILE A 221 31.58 41.73 22.65
CA ILE A 221 32.93 41.65 23.25
C ILE A 221 33.61 43.01 23.06
N SER A 222 34.18 43.56 24.13
CA SER A 222 34.99 44.79 24.06
C SER A 222 36.44 44.46 23.70
N CYS A 223 37.04 45.26 22.81
CA CYS A 223 38.45 45.14 22.50
C CYS A 223 39.30 45.69 23.65
N LYS A 224 40.30 44.93 24.11
CA LYS A 224 41.20 45.34 25.20
C LYS A 224 42.14 46.49 24.83
N GLN A 225 42.45 46.67 23.54
CA GLN A 225 43.39 47.69 23.08
C GLN A 225 42.72 49.04 22.81
N CYS A 226 41.57 49.05 22.13
CA CYS A 226 40.90 50.30 21.71
C CYS A 226 39.52 50.53 22.35
N GLY A 227 39.05 49.60 23.20
CA GLY A 227 37.78 49.72 23.91
C GLY A 227 36.51 49.60 23.05
N SER A 228 36.63 49.41 21.73
CA SER A 228 35.47 49.34 20.84
C SER A 228 34.69 48.04 21.05
N LEU A 229 33.37 48.14 20.99
CA LEU A 229 32.44 47.02 21.10
C LEU A 229 32.28 46.30 19.76
N ASN A 230 32.54 44.99 19.75
CA ASN A 230 32.48 44.13 18.58
C ASN A 230 31.51 42.95 18.83
N ASN A 231 30.90 42.41 17.78
CA ASN A 231 30.01 41.24 17.90
C ASN A 231 30.82 39.96 18.17
N SER A 232 30.31 39.03 18.97
CA SER A 232 31.02 37.78 19.33
C SER A 232 31.33 36.80 18.18
N GLY A 233 30.92 37.11 16.95
CA GLY A 233 31.20 36.30 15.75
C GLY A 233 32.41 36.75 14.93
N ILE A 234 33.07 37.86 15.28
CA ILE A 234 34.26 38.37 14.57
C ILE A 234 35.54 38.10 15.38
N GLN A 235 36.53 37.51 14.72
CA GLN A 235 37.81 37.08 15.30
C GLN A 235 38.78 38.25 15.55
N TYR A 236 38.60 39.35 14.82
CA TYR A 236 39.47 40.53 14.89
C TYR A 236 38.65 41.79 15.15
N CYS A 237 39.25 42.74 15.83
CA CYS A 237 38.63 44.03 16.11
C CYS A 237 38.47 44.84 14.81
N SER A 238 37.25 45.28 14.53
CA SER A 238 36.94 46.08 13.33
C SER A 238 37.64 47.45 13.30
N SER A 239 38.05 47.98 14.45
CA SER A 239 38.69 49.30 14.58
C SER A 239 40.21 49.24 14.52
N CYS A 240 40.84 48.24 15.18
CA CYS A 240 42.30 48.18 15.31
C CYS A 240 42.95 46.90 14.76
N GLY A 241 42.17 45.92 14.30
CA GLY A 241 42.67 44.66 13.73
C GLY A 241 43.20 43.64 14.75
N GLU A 242 43.21 43.97 16.04
CA GLU A 242 43.68 43.07 17.11
C GLU A 242 42.76 41.85 17.29
N PHE A 243 43.33 40.69 17.61
CA PHE A 243 42.55 39.46 17.82
C PHE A 243 41.70 39.53 19.09
N LEU A 244 40.41 39.22 18.97
CA LEU A 244 39.44 39.23 20.07
C LEU A 244 39.31 37.80 20.64
N ALA A 245 40.10 37.50 21.67
CA ALA A 245 40.01 36.26 22.45
C ALA A 245 39.18 36.44 23.74
#